data_AF-A0A966D5K6-F1
#
_entry.id   AF-A0A966D5K6-F1
#
_cell.length_a   1.000
_cell.length_b   1.000
_cell.length_c   1.000
_cell.angle_alpha   90.00
_cell.angle_beta   90.00
_cell.angle_gamma   90.00
#
_symmetry.space_group_name_H-M   'P 1'
#
loop_
_entity.id
_entity.type
_entity.pdbx_description
1 polymer ?
#
loop_
_entity_poly.entity_id
_entity_poly.type
_entity_poly.pdbx_seq_one_letter_code
_entity_poly.pdbx_strand_id
1 'polypeptide(L)'
;MADLSPLLRGLSGATILGINPPVHDFTFSDLWAKPLGLLFLLDYLRRRGNRVHLVDCVYEGRFGFLPFGRSRIRRTEIPKPPPFRSIPRRYNRFGIDRNGLIESLRSLPPPDFILVTSVMTYWYEGVFQTMETLREYFPSARIILGGIYARLCPEHAARSGADEIQSLPLSLDLTKPAMDLYPDRRYGALLTSFGCPLACEYCASSILEPRFRRRPREEVLEDAAAQILNGDVLDLAFFDDALLMGKETHFYPLCRALRKMKPGIRFHTPNGLHVREIDEECALFLKESGFQTIRLSLESIDPGFQKRGSEKTGDKEYLRALSFLKQAGFSPDQLETYVLAGVPGQNPESVEKTIRFIAENGGNARLAEFSPVPGTLSFEHAADIVPELRDEPLLGNKTVFSSYISGLLTPDRLQHFKDLARNTAAGR
;
A
#
# COMPACT_ATOMS: atom_id res chain seq x y z
N MET A 1 13.59 17.15 10.63
CA MET A 1 12.72 17.02 9.44
C MET A 1 13.35 17.74 8.26
N ALA A 2 13.40 17.14 7.08
CA ALA A 2 13.99 17.76 5.88
C ALA A 2 13.05 17.70 4.67
N ASP A 3 13.02 18.80 3.91
CA ASP A 3 12.46 18.88 2.57
C ASP A 3 13.62 18.99 1.56
N LEU A 4 13.85 17.93 0.81
CA LEU A 4 14.90 17.82 -0.20
C LEU A 4 14.40 18.21 -1.60
N SER A 5 13.20 18.79 -1.71
CA SER A 5 12.71 19.34 -2.98
C SER A 5 13.69 20.32 -3.64
N PRO A 6 14.41 21.21 -2.92
CA PRO A 6 15.45 22.05 -3.53
C PRO A 6 16.61 21.25 -4.13
N LEU A 7 17.13 20.25 -3.39
CA LEU A 7 18.20 19.37 -3.86
C LEU A 7 17.76 18.62 -5.12
N LEU A 8 16.62 17.93 -5.05
CA LEU A 8 16.09 17.09 -6.13
C LEU A 8 15.75 17.91 -7.39
N ARG A 9 15.29 19.16 -7.24
CA ARG A 9 15.10 20.08 -8.38
C ARG A 9 16.42 20.46 -9.05
N GLY A 10 17.50 20.59 -8.28
CA GLY A 10 18.82 20.97 -8.78
C GLY A 10 19.58 19.85 -9.50
N LEU A 11 19.21 18.59 -9.29
CA LEU A 11 19.94 17.45 -9.89
C LEU A 11 19.76 17.38 -11.41
N SER A 12 20.89 17.36 -12.12
CA SER A 12 20.98 17.11 -13.56
C SER A 12 22.33 16.46 -13.88
N GLY A 13 22.37 15.56 -14.87
CA GLY A 13 23.60 14.86 -15.27
C GLY A 13 24.11 13.81 -14.29
N ALA A 14 23.38 13.53 -13.19
CA ALA A 14 23.76 12.54 -12.19
C ALA A 14 23.30 11.12 -12.56
N THR A 15 24.00 10.12 -12.02
CA THR A 15 23.56 8.71 -12.00
C THR A 15 22.85 8.43 -10.69
N ILE A 16 21.58 8.03 -10.76
CA ILE A 16 20.70 7.88 -9.61
C ILE A 16 20.16 6.45 -9.57
N LEU A 17 20.32 5.80 -8.42
CA LEU A 17 19.82 4.46 -8.17
C LEU A 17 18.65 4.50 -7.19
N GLY A 18 17.46 4.07 -7.62
CA GLY A 18 16.34 3.81 -6.72
C GLY A 18 16.40 2.39 -6.16
N ILE A 19 16.15 2.25 -4.86
CA ILE A 19 16.12 0.97 -4.16
C ILE A 19 14.78 0.80 -3.42
N ASN A 20 14.07 -0.29 -3.72
CA ASN A 20 13.02 -0.81 -2.85
C ASN A 20 13.59 -2.03 -2.09
N PRO A 21 13.84 -1.91 -0.77
CA PRO A 21 14.41 -2.97 0.06
C PRO A 21 13.55 -4.24 0.11
N PRO A 22 14.12 -5.39 0.50
CA PRO A 22 13.32 -6.58 0.79
C PRO A 22 12.45 -6.32 2.02
N VAL A 23 11.32 -7.02 2.10
CA VAL A 23 10.37 -6.89 3.21
C VAL A 23 10.70 -7.91 4.28
N HIS A 24 10.94 -7.45 5.51
CA HIS A 24 11.05 -8.31 6.69
C HIS A 24 9.70 -8.30 7.44
N ASP A 25 8.97 -9.41 7.38
CA ASP A 25 7.62 -9.50 7.95
C ASP A 25 7.22 -10.95 8.24
N PHE A 26 6.14 -11.12 9.01
CA PHE A 26 5.41 -12.37 9.13
C PHE A 26 4.62 -12.70 7.85
N THR A 27 4.12 -11.67 7.15
CA THR A 27 3.28 -11.84 5.96
C THR A 27 3.56 -10.77 4.90
N PHE A 28 3.56 -11.19 3.64
CA PHE A 28 3.60 -10.29 2.48
C PHE A 28 2.92 -10.98 1.30
N SER A 29 2.22 -10.20 0.48
CA SER A 29 1.59 -10.67 -0.76
C SER A 29 1.73 -9.60 -1.83
N ASP A 30 2.04 -9.99 -3.06
CA ASP A 30 1.92 -9.09 -4.21
C ASP A 30 0.44 -8.80 -4.45
N LEU A 31 0.02 -7.59 -4.09
CA LEU A 31 -1.29 -7.02 -4.39
C LEU A 31 -1.11 -5.86 -5.36
N TRP A 32 -0.43 -6.15 -6.48
CA TRP A 32 0.06 -5.14 -7.44
C TRP A 32 1.06 -4.16 -6.79
N ALA A 33 1.85 -4.66 -5.84
CA ALA A 33 2.68 -3.83 -4.99
C ALA A 33 3.85 -3.22 -5.78
N LYS A 34 3.89 -1.89 -5.82
CA LYS A 34 4.97 -1.10 -6.43
C LYS A 34 5.31 0.09 -5.54
N PRO A 35 6.59 0.48 -5.43
CA PRO A 35 7.02 1.65 -4.67
C PRO A 35 6.69 2.94 -5.45
N LEU A 36 5.40 3.23 -5.68
CA LEU A 36 4.96 4.30 -6.60
C LEU A 36 5.65 5.64 -6.33
N GLY A 37 5.74 6.08 -5.07
CA GLY A 37 6.42 7.33 -4.73
C GLY A 37 7.88 7.41 -5.20
N LEU A 38 8.63 6.30 -5.09
CA LEU A 38 10.00 6.21 -5.63
C LEU A 38 9.99 6.27 -7.16
N LEU A 39 9.07 5.55 -7.81
CA LEU A 39 8.99 5.51 -9.27
C LEU A 39 8.61 6.86 -9.89
N PHE A 40 7.70 7.61 -9.26
CA PHE A 40 7.38 8.99 -9.65
C PHE A 40 8.62 9.88 -9.55
N LEU A 41 9.39 9.72 -8.47
CA LEU A 41 10.62 10.51 -8.28
C LEU A 41 11.70 10.15 -9.31
N LEU A 42 11.88 8.87 -9.64
CA LEU A 42 12.84 8.45 -10.68
C LEU A 42 12.46 8.99 -12.06
N ASP A 43 11.18 8.98 -12.45
CA ASP A 43 10.77 9.60 -13.72
C ASP A 43 11.02 11.11 -13.72
N TYR A 44 10.66 11.79 -12.63
CA TYR A 44 10.91 13.22 -12.45
C TYR A 44 12.39 13.56 -12.64
N LEU A 45 13.29 12.82 -11.99
CA LEU A 45 14.73 13.04 -12.09
C LEU A 45 15.26 12.70 -13.49
N ARG A 46 14.76 11.63 -14.12
CA ARG A 46 15.09 11.27 -15.51
C ARG A 46 14.77 12.40 -16.48
N ARG A 47 13.58 13.01 -16.38
CA ARG A 47 13.16 14.15 -17.23
C ARG A 47 14.05 15.39 -17.08
N ARG A 48 14.86 15.45 -16.03
CA ARG A 48 15.86 16.53 -15.79
C ARG A 48 17.27 16.18 -16.27
N GLY A 49 17.41 15.15 -17.10
CA GLY A 49 18.69 14.77 -17.70
C GLY A 49 19.57 13.89 -16.80
N ASN A 50 18.99 13.25 -15.78
CA ASN A 50 19.71 12.27 -14.96
C ASN A 50 19.57 10.86 -15.54
N ARG A 51 20.57 10.01 -15.32
CA ARG A 51 20.51 8.58 -15.62
C ARG A 51 19.92 7.86 -14.41
N VAL A 52 18.81 7.15 -14.59
CA VAL A 52 18.11 6.50 -13.47
C VAL A 52 18.13 4.99 -13.62
N HIS A 53 18.32 4.32 -12.49
CA HIS A 53 18.31 2.87 -12.35
C HIS A 53 17.39 2.47 -11.20
N LEU A 54 16.91 1.23 -11.19
CA LEU A 54 16.06 0.69 -10.14
C LEU A 54 16.52 -0.72 -9.78
N VAL A 55 16.61 -0.99 -8.47
CA VAL A 55 16.62 -2.36 -7.94
C VAL A 55 15.46 -2.47 -6.95
N ASP A 56 14.42 -3.20 -7.35
CA ASP A 56 13.31 -3.55 -6.46
C ASP A 56 13.51 -4.97 -5.95
N CYS A 57 14.01 -5.11 -4.72
CA CYS A 57 14.37 -6.39 -4.12
C CYS A 57 13.17 -7.34 -3.99
N VAL A 58 11.95 -6.79 -3.86
CA VAL A 58 10.72 -7.58 -3.84
C VAL A 58 10.41 -8.09 -5.24
N TYR A 59 10.49 -7.23 -6.26
CA TYR A 59 10.30 -7.61 -7.65
C TYR A 59 11.30 -8.66 -8.10
N GLU A 60 12.59 -8.50 -7.81
CA GLU A 60 13.63 -9.48 -8.19
C GLU A 60 13.47 -10.83 -7.47
N GLY A 61 12.77 -10.86 -6.35
CA GLY A 61 12.41 -12.10 -5.65
C GLY A 61 11.20 -12.84 -6.26
N ARG A 62 10.62 -12.36 -7.36
CA ARG A 62 9.42 -12.97 -7.95
C ARG A 62 9.69 -14.37 -8.51
N PHE A 63 8.73 -15.28 -8.33
CA PHE A 63 8.75 -16.59 -8.96
C PHE A 63 7.32 -17.11 -9.16
N GLY A 64 7.06 -17.73 -10.30
CA GLY A 64 5.72 -18.23 -10.63
C GLY A 64 4.65 -17.14 -10.73
N PHE A 65 3.51 -17.52 -11.30
CA PHE A 65 2.44 -16.58 -11.61
C PHE A 65 1.25 -16.74 -10.67
N LEU A 66 0.61 -15.61 -10.36
CA LEU A 66 -0.69 -15.50 -9.72
C LEU A 66 -1.67 -14.82 -10.69
N PRO A 67 -3.00 -14.92 -10.46
CA PRO A 67 -3.98 -14.24 -11.30
C PRO A 67 -3.75 -12.73 -11.40
N PHE A 68 -4.11 -12.17 -12.56
CA PHE A 68 -4.06 -10.73 -12.88
C PHE A 68 -2.65 -10.13 -12.90
N GLY A 69 -1.69 -10.88 -13.45
CA GLY A 69 -0.30 -10.44 -13.65
C GLY A 69 0.56 -10.44 -12.37
N ARG A 70 -0.01 -10.78 -11.22
CA ARG A 70 0.72 -10.81 -9.93
C ARG A 70 1.68 -11.99 -9.87
N SER A 71 2.65 -11.93 -8.97
CA SER A 71 3.67 -12.98 -8.79
C SER A 71 3.75 -13.47 -7.35
N ARG A 72 4.20 -14.72 -7.15
CA ARG A 72 4.64 -15.12 -5.79
C ARG A 72 6.00 -14.50 -5.53
N ILE A 73 6.26 -14.13 -4.29
CA ILE A 73 7.54 -13.53 -3.87
C ILE A 73 8.30 -14.53 -3.01
N ARG A 74 9.59 -14.71 -3.31
CA ARG A 74 10.50 -15.60 -2.57
C ARG A 74 10.45 -15.24 -1.10
N ARG A 75 10.17 -16.23 -0.27
CA ARG A 75 10.06 -16.11 1.18
C ARG A 75 11.13 -16.97 1.83
N THR A 76 12.00 -16.36 2.61
CA THR A 76 13.06 -17.04 3.37
C THR A 76 12.88 -16.75 4.85
N GLU A 77 12.83 -17.77 5.69
CA GLU A 77 12.77 -17.60 7.14
C GLU A 77 14.06 -16.96 7.66
N ILE A 78 13.95 -15.96 8.54
CA ILE A 78 15.07 -15.24 9.13
C ILE A 78 14.92 -15.19 10.66
N PRO A 79 16.01 -14.96 11.42
CA PRO A 79 15.93 -14.80 12.87
C PRO A 79 14.96 -13.68 13.25
N LYS A 80 14.22 -13.88 14.34
CA LYS A 80 13.32 -12.85 14.86
C LYS A 80 14.12 -11.76 15.57
N PRO A 81 13.81 -10.47 15.35
CA PRO A 81 14.34 -9.39 16.15
C PRO A 81 13.88 -9.51 17.61
N PRO A 82 14.55 -8.82 18.56
CA PRO A 82 14.23 -8.89 19.98
C PRO A 82 12.74 -8.73 20.32
N PRO A 83 12.00 -7.75 19.75
CA PRO A 83 10.56 -7.58 20.02
C PRO A 83 9.69 -8.78 19.63
N PHE A 84 10.17 -9.64 18.72
CA PHE A 84 9.39 -10.76 18.18
C PHE A 84 9.81 -12.12 18.71
N ARG A 85 10.83 -12.24 19.58
CA ARG A 85 11.40 -13.54 20.00
C ARG A 85 10.37 -14.54 20.50
N SER A 86 9.41 -14.09 21.32
CA SER A 86 8.34 -14.91 21.91
C SER A 86 7.18 -15.20 20.95
N ILE A 87 7.12 -14.55 19.79
CA ILE A 87 5.99 -14.69 18.87
C ILE A 87 6.05 -16.07 18.19
N PRO A 88 4.99 -16.90 18.26
CA PRO A 88 4.98 -18.26 17.73
C PRO A 88 4.72 -18.30 16.21
N ARG A 89 5.20 -17.31 15.45
CA ARG A 89 5.02 -17.20 14.00
C ARG A 89 6.36 -17.05 13.31
N ARG A 90 6.50 -17.62 12.11
CA ARG A 90 7.74 -17.48 11.33
C ARG A 90 7.90 -16.05 10.85
N TYR A 91 9.09 -15.49 11.04
CA TYR A 91 9.46 -14.18 10.52
C TYR A 91 10.33 -14.40 9.27
N ASN A 92 10.05 -13.65 8.20
CA ASN A 92 10.61 -13.96 6.90
C ASN A 92 11.10 -12.70 6.20
N ARG A 93 12.14 -12.87 5.37
CA ARG A 93 12.47 -11.95 4.30
C ARG A 93 11.68 -12.32 3.04
N PHE A 94 11.02 -11.34 2.45
CA PHE A 94 10.37 -11.42 1.15
C PHE A 94 11.16 -10.60 0.13
N GLY A 95 11.59 -11.24 -0.95
CA GLY A 95 12.47 -10.65 -1.95
C GLY A 95 13.81 -11.40 -2.06
N ILE A 96 14.75 -10.78 -2.77
CA ILE A 96 16.15 -11.25 -2.83
C ILE A 96 16.87 -11.06 -1.49
N ASP A 97 17.98 -11.77 -1.32
CA ASP A 97 18.86 -11.64 -0.17
C ASP A 97 20.03 -10.70 -0.46
N ARG A 98 20.98 -10.57 0.47
CA ARG A 98 22.17 -9.72 0.30
C ARG A 98 22.97 -10.09 -0.93
N ASN A 99 23.13 -11.39 -1.23
CA ASN A 99 23.90 -11.83 -2.40
C ASN A 99 23.19 -11.47 -3.70
N GLY A 100 21.87 -11.69 -3.77
CA GLY A 100 21.06 -11.26 -4.91
C GLY A 100 21.08 -9.75 -5.11
N LEU A 101 21.03 -8.96 -4.01
CA LEU A 101 21.18 -7.51 -4.10
C LEU A 101 22.55 -7.14 -4.67
N ILE A 102 23.64 -7.69 -4.13
CA ILE A 102 25.00 -7.45 -4.65
C ILE A 102 25.06 -7.78 -6.14
N GLU A 103 24.54 -8.92 -6.58
CA GLU A 103 24.51 -9.31 -7.99
C GLU A 103 23.78 -8.28 -8.86
N SER A 104 22.62 -7.77 -8.43
CA SER A 104 21.93 -6.68 -9.11
C SER A 104 22.80 -5.42 -9.19
N LEU A 105 23.48 -5.04 -8.10
CA LEU A 105 24.33 -3.84 -8.05
C LEU A 105 25.56 -3.95 -8.96
N ARG A 106 26.17 -5.14 -9.12
CA ARG A 106 27.35 -5.34 -10.00
C ARG A 106 27.10 -4.95 -11.45
N SER A 107 25.85 -5.04 -11.91
CA SER A 107 25.46 -4.75 -13.28
C SER A 107 25.25 -3.26 -13.56
N LEU A 108 25.35 -2.41 -12.54
CA LEU A 108 24.99 -1.00 -12.61
C LEU A 108 26.24 -0.10 -12.59
N PRO A 109 26.18 1.07 -13.25
CA PRO A 109 27.21 2.08 -13.08
C PRO A 109 27.24 2.60 -11.63
N PRO A 110 28.40 3.06 -11.12
CA PRO A 110 28.47 3.71 -9.82
C PRO A 110 27.50 4.90 -9.75
N PRO A 111 26.57 4.93 -8.77
CA PRO A 111 25.63 6.04 -8.63
C PRO A 111 26.26 7.21 -7.86
N ASP A 112 25.85 8.42 -8.21
CA ASP A 112 26.11 9.63 -7.41
C ASP A 112 25.14 9.70 -6.22
N PHE A 113 23.88 9.31 -6.45
CA PHE A 113 22.81 9.29 -5.44
C PHE A 113 22.09 7.95 -5.40
N ILE A 114 21.76 7.49 -4.20
CA ILE A 114 20.92 6.30 -3.97
C ILE A 114 19.66 6.72 -3.20
N LEU A 115 18.49 6.48 -3.79
CA LEU A 115 17.19 6.79 -3.19
C LEU A 115 16.56 5.50 -2.66
N VAL A 116 16.48 5.36 -1.35
CA VAL A 116 15.88 4.19 -0.68
C VAL A 116 14.49 4.55 -0.17
N THR A 117 13.53 3.63 -0.31
CA THR A 117 12.15 3.84 0.16
C THR A 117 11.72 2.77 1.17
N SER A 118 10.70 3.08 1.98
CA SER A 118 9.92 2.07 2.69
C SER A 118 8.47 2.51 2.87
N VAL A 119 7.55 1.61 2.55
CA VAL A 119 6.09 1.84 2.59
C VAL A 119 5.50 1.59 3.97
N MET A 120 6.10 0.70 4.78
CA MET A 120 5.63 0.41 6.15
C MET A 120 6.70 0.76 7.17
N THR A 121 6.28 1.28 8.32
CA THR A 121 7.19 1.67 9.40
C THR A 121 7.93 0.47 10.00
N TYR A 122 7.23 -0.66 10.18
CA TYR A 122 7.77 -1.89 10.74
C TYR A 122 8.57 -2.77 9.74
N TRP A 123 8.91 -2.26 8.55
CA TRP A 123 9.80 -2.94 7.59
C TRP A 123 11.26 -2.44 7.67
N TYR A 124 11.60 -1.60 8.65
CA TYR A 124 12.89 -0.91 8.69
C TYR A 124 14.10 -1.85 8.78
N GLU A 125 13.98 -3.06 9.33
CA GLU A 125 15.14 -3.98 9.38
C GLU A 125 15.65 -4.34 7.98
N GLY A 126 14.74 -4.54 7.03
CA GLY A 126 15.10 -4.76 5.63
C GLY A 126 15.76 -3.53 5.00
N VAL A 127 15.33 -2.33 5.41
CA VAL A 127 15.96 -1.06 5.02
C VAL A 127 17.40 -0.99 5.57
N PHE A 128 17.60 -1.25 6.86
CA PHE A 128 18.90 -1.09 7.53
C PHE A 128 19.94 -2.05 6.95
N GLN A 129 19.59 -3.33 6.76
CA GLN A 129 20.48 -4.30 6.10
C GLN A 129 20.80 -3.93 4.65
N THR A 130 19.84 -3.31 3.95
CA THR A 130 20.07 -2.78 2.61
C THR A 130 21.05 -1.61 2.64
N MET A 131 20.92 -0.68 3.59
CA MET A 131 21.84 0.45 3.76
C MET A 131 23.29 -0.01 3.99
N GLU A 132 23.50 -1.01 4.86
CA GLU A 132 24.82 -1.60 5.12
C GLU A 132 25.45 -2.11 3.81
N THR A 133 24.69 -2.87 3.03
CA THR A 133 25.16 -3.42 1.74
C THR A 133 25.45 -2.31 0.73
N LEU A 134 24.61 -1.29 0.65
CA LEU A 134 24.80 -0.15 -0.24
C LEU A 134 26.05 0.66 0.12
N ARG A 135 26.31 0.88 1.42
CA ARG A 135 27.49 1.62 1.88
C ARG A 135 28.78 0.86 1.62
N GLU A 136 28.78 -0.46 1.76
CA GLU A 136 29.93 -1.30 1.42
C GLU A 136 30.24 -1.28 -0.08
N TYR A 137 29.20 -1.34 -0.92
CA TYR A 137 29.37 -1.48 -2.36
C TYR A 137 29.58 -0.13 -3.09
N PHE A 138 28.92 0.93 -2.63
CA PHE A 138 28.99 2.29 -3.17
C PHE A 138 29.30 3.32 -2.06
N PRO A 139 30.52 3.29 -1.49
CA PRO A 139 30.85 4.11 -0.31
C PRO A 139 30.73 5.62 -0.55
N SER A 140 31.01 6.06 -1.77
CA SER A 140 30.98 7.48 -2.17
C SER A 140 29.60 8.02 -2.54
N ALA A 141 28.62 7.14 -2.76
CA ALA A 141 27.29 7.57 -3.18
C ALA A 141 26.55 8.22 -2.01
N ARG A 142 25.81 9.29 -2.28
CA ARG A 142 24.94 9.93 -1.27
C ARG A 142 23.61 9.20 -1.19
N ILE A 143 23.32 8.64 -0.02
CA ILE A 143 22.14 7.81 0.23
C ILE A 143 21.05 8.64 0.91
N ILE A 144 19.88 8.71 0.29
CA ILE A 144 18.71 9.42 0.79
C ILE A 144 17.61 8.40 1.08
N LEU A 145 17.12 8.39 2.33
CA LEU A 145 15.98 7.56 2.74
C LEU A 145 14.69 8.39 2.72
N GLY A 146 13.69 7.90 1.99
CA GLY A 146 12.35 8.48 1.92
C GLY A 146 11.24 7.43 2.06
N GLY A 147 10.03 7.79 1.63
CA GLY A 147 8.84 6.93 1.74
C GLY A 147 8.07 7.13 3.04
N ILE A 148 6.99 6.38 3.22
CA ILE A 148 6.05 6.53 4.34
C ILE A 148 6.78 6.35 5.69
N TYR A 149 7.67 5.37 5.79
CA TYR A 149 8.45 5.13 7.01
C TYR A 149 9.28 6.37 7.41
N ALA A 150 10.05 6.95 6.49
CA ALA A 150 10.90 8.11 6.75
C ALA A 150 10.09 9.35 7.16
N ARG A 151 8.85 9.47 6.68
CA ARG A 151 7.95 10.58 6.98
C ARG A 151 7.23 10.43 8.32
N LEU A 152 6.88 9.20 8.70
CA LEU A 152 6.16 8.93 9.95
C LEU A 152 7.10 8.67 11.15
N CYS A 153 8.33 8.23 10.91
CA CYS A 153 9.32 7.91 11.95
C CYS A 153 10.69 8.54 11.64
N PRO A 154 10.80 9.87 11.42
CA PRO A 154 12.04 10.49 10.96
C PRO A 154 13.21 10.31 11.93
N GLU A 155 12.98 10.37 13.24
CA GLU A 155 14.04 10.16 14.24
C GLU A 155 14.57 8.72 14.23
N HIS A 156 13.69 7.73 14.07
CA HIS A 156 14.11 6.33 13.93
C HIS A 156 14.81 6.09 12.59
N ALA A 157 14.30 6.69 11.51
CA ALA A 157 14.87 6.57 10.17
C ALA A 157 16.29 7.12 10.10
N ALA A 158 16.61 8.19 10.85
CA ALA A 158 17.96 8.74 10.96
C ALA A 158 19.00 7.73 11.48
N ARG A 159 18.58 6.66 12.16
CA ARG A 159 19.46 5.59 12.65
C ARG A 159 19.90 4.61 11.56
N SER A 160 19.36 4.72 10.33
CA SER A 160 19.63 3.78 9.25
C SER A 160 21.01 3.91 8.60
N GLY A 161 21.77 4.97 8.93
CA GLY A 161 23.03 5.30 8.24
C GLY A 161 22.86 5.96 6.87
N ALA A 162 21.65 6.46 6.55
CA ALA A 162 21.43 7.32 5.39
C ALA A 162 22.08 8.70 5.61
N ASP A 163 22.56 9.32 4.53
CA ASP A 163 23.14 10.67 4.60
C ASP A 163 22.04 11.71 4.83
N GLU A 164 20.84 11.48 4.28
CA GLU A 164 19.68 12.35 4.50
C GLU A 164 18.36 11.58 4.61
N ILE A 165 17.42 12.14 5.37
CA ILE A 165 16.06 11.63 5.56
C ILE A 165 15.06 12.61 4.94
N GLN A 166 14.41 12.23 3.84
CA GLN A 166 13.28 12.97 3.29
C GLN A 166 12.02 12.71 4.13
N SER A 167 11.67 13.65 5.00
CA SER A 167 10.53 13.47 5.93
C SER A 167 9.34 14.40 5.64
N LEU A 168 9.54 15.51 4.94
CA LEU A 168 8.47 16.45 4.60
C LEU A 168 7.81 16.08 3.25
N PRO A 169 6.60 16.61 2.94
CA PRO A 169 6.03 16.47 1.61
C PRO A 169 6.95 17.06 0.54
N LEU A 170 7.12 16.36 -0.58
CA LEU A 170 7.90 16.85 -1.72
C LEU A 170 7.04 17.81 -2.57
N SER A 171 7.56 19.00 -2.83
CA SER A 171 6.96 19.98 -3.75
C SER A 171 7.59 19.85 -5.13
N LEU A 172 7.26 18.74 -5.81
CA LEU A 172 7.78 18.39 -7.14
C LEU A 172 6.63 18.13 -8.11
N ASP A 173 6.87 18.41 -9.39
CA ASP A 173 5.94 18.16 -10.49
C ASP A 173 6.00 16.68 -10.95
N LEU A 174 5.38 15.82 -10.13
CA LEU A 174 5.36 14.38 -10.32
C LEU A 174 4.25 13.98 -11.31
N THR A 175 4.63 13.74 -12.57
CA THR A 175 3.68 13.48 -13.65
C THR A 175 3.37 12.01 -13.87
N LYS A 176 4.35 11.10 -13.92
CA LYS A 176 4.13 9.65 -14.09
C LYS A 176 5.21 8.82 -13.38
N PRO A 177 4.95 7.56 -13.02
CA PRO A 177 5.95 6.66 -12.45
C PRO A 177 6.83 6.02 -13.54
N ALA A 178 8.12 5.81 -13.24
CA ALA A 178 9.08 5.10 -14.09
C ALA A 178 8.83 3.56 -14.12
N MET A 179 7.59 3.16 -14.43
CA MET A 179 7.18 1.75 -14.51
C MET A 179 7.86 0.99 -15.65
N ASP A 180 8.47 1.70 -16.60
CA ASP A 180 9.29 1.13 -17.68
C ASP A 180 10.62 0.54 -17.20
N LEU A 181 11.06 0.86 -15.98
CA LEU A 181 12.25 0.25 -15.36
C LEU A 181 12.04 -1.23 -14.97
N TYR A 182 10.82 -1.75 -15.07
CA TYR A 182 10.52 -3.17 -14.88
C TYR A 182 10.51 -3.89 -16.24
N PRO A 183 11.49 -4.78 -16.53
CA PRO A 183 11.64 -5.40 -17.85
C PRO A 183 10.51 -6.39 -18.19
N ASP A 184 9.97 -7.09 -17.19
CA ASP A 184 8.87 -8.05 -17.35
C ASP A 184 7.63 -7.57 -16.59
N ARG A 185 7.00 -6.52 -17.10
CA ARG A 185 5.80 -5.93 -16.50
C ARG A 185 4.55 -6.67 -16.96
N ARG A 186 3.76 -7.17 -16.00
CA ARG A 186 2.52 -7.93 -16.25
C ARG A 186 1.24 -7.23 -15.78
N TYR A 187 1.38 -6.13 -15.07
CA TYR A 187 0.31 -5.26 -14.61
C TYR A 187 0.79 -3.81 -14.56
N GLY A 188 -0.14 -2.86 -14.52
CA GLY A 188 0.15 -1.48 -14.17
C GLY A 188 -0.48 -1.06 -12.83
N ALA A 189 0.04 0.03 -12.29
CA ALA A 189 -0.39 0.62 -11.03
C ALA A 189 -0.57 2.13 -11.24
N LEU A 190 -1.76 2.64 -10.93
CA LEU A 190 -2.14 4.02 -11.15
C LEU A 190 -2.54 4.69 -9.84
N LEU A 191 -2.15 5.95 -9.70
CA LEU A 191 -2.69 6.90 -8.74
C LEU A 191 -3.37 8.00 -9.53
N THR A 192 -4.66 8.23 -9.36
CA THR A 192 -5.35 9.32 -10.08
C THR A 192 -5.49 10.58 -9.22
N SER A 193 -5.17 10.46 -7.93
CA SER A 193 -5.23 11.46 -6.90
C SER A 193 -4.23 11.14 -5.79
N PHE A 194 -3.94 12.12 -4.96
CA PHE A 194 -3.10 11.98 -3.76
C PHE A 194 -3.90 12.41 -2.53
N GLY A 195 -3.78 11.61 -1.47
CA GLY A 195 -4.49 11.80 -0.20
C GLY A 195 -5.96 11.40 -0.24
N CYS A 196 -6.64 11.69 0.86
CA CYS A 196 -8.06 11.45 1.07
C CYS A 196 -8.69 12.71 1.70
N PRO A 197 -9.90 13.12 1.31
CA PRO A 197 -10.58 14.26 1.96
C PRO A 197 -11.11 13.92 3.36
N LEU A 198 -10.98 12.68 3.82
CA LEU A 198 -11.41 12.21 5.14
C LEU A 198 -10.22 12.15 6.11
N ALA A 199 -10.52 12.07 7.41
CA ALA A 199 -9.53 12.09 8.48
C ALA A 199 -9.83 11.02 9.53
N CYS A 200 -9.91 9.75 9.11
CA CYS A 200 -10.17 8.63 10.02
C CYS A 200 -9.06 8.54 11.09
N GLU A 201 -9.44 8.31 12.35
CA GLU A 201 -8.53 8.31 13.51
C GLU A 201 -7.38 7.29 13.45
N TYR A 202 -7.47 6.31 12.55
CA TYR A 202 -6.53 5.20 12.39
C TYR A 202 -5.75 5.25 11.06
N CYS A 203 -5.92 6.31 10.26
CA CYS A 203 -5.33 6.41 8.92
C CYS A 203 -4.39 7.61 8.82
N ALA A 204 -3.20 7.41 8.25
CA ALA A 204 -2.21 8.47 8.03
C ALA A 204 -2.41 9.28 6.75
N SER A 205 -3.46 9.04 5.95
CA SER A 205 -3.61 9.69 4.64
C SER A 205 -3.56 11.23 4.75
N SER A 206 -4.25 11.85 5.72
CA SER A 206 -4.21 13.30 5.95
C SER A 206 -2.90 13.82 6.56
N ILE A 207 -2.09 12.95 7.17
CA ILE A 207 -0.75 13.31 7.69
C ILE A 207 0.27 13.29 6.55
N LEU A 208 0.20 12.26 5.69
CA LEU A 208 1.08 12.08 4.55
C LEU A 208 0.73 13.02 3.40
N GLU A 209 -0.55 13.27 3.16
CA GLU A 209 -1.05 14.18 2.12
C GLU A 209 -2.10 15.12 2.76
N PRO A 210 -1.66 16.25 3.34
CA PRO A 210 -2.55 17.18 4.05
C PRO A 210 -3.65 17.81 3.19
N ARG A 211 -3.58 17.64 1.87
CA ARG A 211 -4.59 18.11 0.92
C ARG A 211 -4.89 17.00 -0.07
N PHE A 212 -6.19 16.72 -0.23
CA PHE A 212 -6.65 15.90 -1.33
C PHE A 212 -6.46 16.65 -2.66
N ARG A 213 -5.71 16.05 -3.59
CA ARG A 213 -5.46 16.63 -4.91
C ARG A 213 -5.66 15.58 -6.00
N ARG A 214 -6.42 15.93 -7.03
CA ARG A 214 -6.55 15.10 -8.23
C ARG A 214 -5.43 15.42 -9.20
N ARG A 215 -4.93 14.39 -9.89
CA ARG A 215 -4.03 14.59 -11.03
C ARG A 215 -4.84 15.02 -12.26
N PRO A 216 -4.30 15.89 -13.13
CA PRO A 216 -4.90 16.18 -14.43
C PRO A 216 -5.15 14.89 -15.22
N ARG A 217 -6.27 14.83 -15.96
CA ARG A 217 -6.64 13.60 -16.69
C ARG A 217 -5.59 13.25 -17.73
N GLU A 218 -5.04 14.25 -18.38
CA GLU A 218 -4.04 14.13 -19.44
C GLU A 218 -2.78 13.43 -18.90
N GLU A 219 -2.32 13.82 -17.71
CA GLU A 219 -1.16 13.17 -17.06
C GLU A 219 -1.45 11.72 -16.68
N VAL A 220 -2.65 11.44 -16.15
CA VAL A 220 -3.02 10.06 -15.77
C VAL A 220 -3.17 9.18 -17.01
N LEU A 221 -3.67 9.73 -18.13
CA LEU A 221 -3.75 9.02 -19.40
C LEU A 221 -2.38 8.77 -20.03
N GLU A 222 -1.45 9.74 -19.94
CA GLU A 222 -0.08 9.55 -20.40
C GLU A 222 0.65 8.47 -19.57
N ASP A 223 0.47 8.51 -18.25
CA ASP A 223 0.95 7.49 -17.31
C ASP A 223 0.40 6.11 -17.69
N ALA A 224 -0.92 5.97 -17.81
CA ALA A 224 -1.55 4.72 -18.18
C ALA A 224 -1.08 4.21 -19.55
N ALA A 225 -0.99 5.10 -20.55
CA ALA A 225 -0.52 4.77 -21.89
C ALA A 225 0.90 4.17 -21.85
N ALA A 226 1.82 4.78 -21.09
CA ALA A 226 3.18 4.29 -20.92
C ALA A 226 3.22 2.88 -20.29
N GLN A 227 2.22 2.53 -19.48
CA GLN A 227 2.14 1.23 -18.83
C GLN A 227 1.47 0.14 -19.70
N ILE A 228 0.46 0.49 -20.50
CA ILE A 228 -0.43 -0.49 -21.13
C ILE A 228 -0.30 -0.62 -22.65
N LEU A 229 0.23 0.39 -23.35
CA LEU A 229 0.34 0.33 -24.82
C LEU A 229 1.53 -0.50 -25.28
N ASN A 230 2.58 -0.57 -24.46
CA ASN A 230 3.76 -1.38 -24.73
C ASN A 230 3.66 -2.71 -23.96
N GLY A 231 3.33 -3.78 -24.68
CA GLY A 231 3.26 -5.15 -24.16
C GLY A 231 1.86 -5.63 -23.75
N ASP A 232 1.85 -6.76 -23.05
CA ASP A 232 0.64 -7.56 -22.77
C ASP A 232 -0.07 -7.19 -21.45
N VAL A 233 0.21 -6.00 -20.91
CA VAL A 233 -0.41 -5.54 -19.66
C VAL A 233 -1.90 -5.33 -19.86
N LEU A 234 -2.72 -6.21 -19.29
CA LEU A 234 -4.19 -6.13 -19.33
C LEU A 234 -4.80 -5.78 -17.97
N ASP A 235 -4.02 -5.73 -16.89
CA ASP A 235 -4.50 -5.50 -15.53
C ASP A 235 -3.95 -4.17 -15.00
N LEU A 236 -4.83 -3.26 -14.58
CA LEU A 236 -4.49 -2.00 -13.94
C LEU A 236 -5.09 -1.89 -12.54
N ALA A 237 -4.23 -1.64 -11.55
CA ALA A 237 -4.64 -1.44 -10.16
C ALA A 237 -4.65 0.05 -9.78
N PHE A 238 -5.76 0.53 -9.22
CA PHE A 238 -5.89 1.89 -8.69
C PHE A 238 -5.52 1.93 -7.21
N PHE A 239 -4.51 2.73 -6.86
CA PHE A 239 -3.98 2.89 -5.50
C PHE A 239 -4.45 4.17 -4.80
N ASP A 240 -5.41 4.88 -5.38
CA ASP A 240 -6.02 6.06 -4.77
C ASP A 240 -6.60 5.74 -3.38
N ASP A 241 -6.40 6.64 -2.42
CA ASP A 241 -7.04 6.53 -1.10
C ASP A 241 -8.55 6.82 -1.18
N ALA A 242 -8.99 7.55 -2.22
CA ALA A 242 -10.35 8.08 -2.35
C ALA A 242 -10.87 8.06 -3.80
N LEU A 243 -10.68 6.94 -4.52
CA LEU A 243 -10.92 6.82 -5.97
C LEU A 243 -12.29 7.34 -6.46
N LEU A 244 -13.37 7.02 -5.73
CA LEU A 244 -14.74 7.35 -6.14
C LEU A 244 -15.20 8.75 -5.72
N MET A 245 -14.42 9.50 -4.95
CA MET A 245 -14.82 10.84 -4.52
C MET A 245 -14.97 11.76 -5.73
N GLY A 246 -16.20 12.19 -6.02
CA GLY A 246 -16.59 12.97 -7.20
C GLY A 246 -16.29 12.27 -8.52
N LYS A 247 -16.58 10.95 -8.56
CA LYS A 247 -16.40 10.01 -9.66
C LYS A 247 -16.87 10.51 -11.03
N GLU A 248 -17.95 11.26 -11.09
CA GLU A 248 -18.57 11.78 -12.32
C GLU A 248 -17.62 12.73 -13.06
N THR A 249 -16.91 13.55 -12.28
CA THR A 249 -16.00 14.59 -12.78
C THR A 249 -14.56 14.13 -12.94
N HIS A 250 -14.21 12.92 -12.48
CA HIS A 250 -12.82 12.45 -12.48
C HIS A 250 -12.69 11.03 -12.98
N PHE A 251 -13.20 10.07 -12.19
CA PHE A 251 -13.00 8.65 -12.40
C PHE A 251 -13.71 8.11 -13.65
N TYR A 252 -14.99 8.46 -13.88
CA TYR A 252 -15.73 7.90 -15.03
C TYR A 252 -15.11 8.26 -16.37
N PRO A 253 -14.79 9.54 -16.66
CA PRO A 253 -14.27 9.87 -17.98
C PRO A 253 -12.86 9.33 -18.20
N LEU A 254 -12.05 9.25 -17.13
CA LEU A 254 -10.76 8.58 -17.16
C LEU A 254 -10.92 7.10 -17.56
N CYS A 255 -11.80 6.37 -16.86
CA CYS A 255 -12.02 4.96 -17.11
C CYS A 255 -12.57 4.68 -18.53
N ARG A 256 -13.48 5.52 -19.04
CA ARG A 256 -13.95 5.46 -20.44
C ARG A 256 -12.80 5.64 -21.43
N ALA A 257 -11.93 6.62 -21.19
CA ALA A 257 -10.76 6.87 -22.03
C ALA A 257 -9.76 5.71 -22.01
N LEU A 258 -9.50 5.12 -20.83
CA LEU A 258 -8.62 3.95 -20.68
C LEU A 258 -9.14 2.72 -21.46
N ARG A 259 -10.45 2.46 -21.40
CA ARG A 259 -11.06 1.37 -22.18
C ARG A 259 -11.01 1.58 -23.67
N LYS A 260 -11.19 2.82 -24.12
CA LYS A 260 -11.03 3.18 -25.53
C LYS A 260 -9.58 2.98 -25.98
N MET A 261 -8.62 3.35 -25.11
CA MET A 261 -7.19 3.20 -25.36
C MET A 261 -6.75 1.74 -25.43
N LYS A 262 -7.26 0.88 -24.54
CA LYS A 262 -6.97 -0.56 -24.55
C LYS A 262 -8.24 -1.39 -24.31
N PRO A 263 -8.93 -1.84 -25.38
CA PRO A 263 -10.05 -2.75 -25.25
C PRO A 263 -9.67 -4.03 -24.49
N GLY A 264 -10.54 -4.50 -23.60
CA GLY A 264 -10.31 -5.70 -22.78
C GLY A 264 -9.45 -5.49 -21.53
N ILE A 265 -9.04 -4.24 -21.24
CA ILE A 265 -8.37 -3.91 -19.99
C ILE A 265 -9.26 -4.20 -18.78
N ARG A 266 -8.62 -4.68 -17.70
CA ARG A 266 -9.23 -5.09 -16.45
C ARG A 266 -8.75 -4.18 -15.32
N PHE A 267 -9.68 -3.80 -14.45
CA PHE A 267 -9.40 -2.88 -13.35
C PHE A 267 -9.51 -3.54 -11.98
N HIS A 268 -8.68 -3.07 -11.06
CA HIS A 268 -8.58 -3.61 -9.71
C HIS A 268 -8.47 -2.49 -8.68
N THR A 269 -9.11 -2.67 -7.52
CA THR A 269 -8.93 -1.80 -6.35
C THR A 269 -8.30 -2.60 -5.21
N PRO A 270 -6.97 -2.52 -5.01
CA PRO A 270 -6.31 -3.04 -3.81
C PRO A 270 -6.76 -2.29 -2.55
N ASN A 271 -7.05 -0.99 -2.67
CA ASN A 271 -7.62 -0.18 -1.60
C ASN A 271 -9.13 -0.32 -1.54
N GLY A 272 -9.71 -0.15 -0.34
CA GLY A 272 -11.15 -0.18 -0.14
C GLY A 272 -11.84 1.05 -0.72
N LEU A 273 -12.88 0.84 -1.53
CA LEU A 273 -13.76 1.89 -2.02
C LEU A 273 -14.72 2.34 -0.92
N HIS A 274 -14.96 3.65 -0.86
CA HIS A 274 -15.96 4.24 0.03
C HIS A 274 -17.36 3.79 -0.40
N VAL A 275 -18.02 3.00 0.45
CA VAL A 275 -19.31 2.37 0.09
C VAL A 275 -20.42 3.38 -0.17
N ARG A 276 -20.35 4.57 0.46
CA ARG A 276 -21.28 5.68 0.24
C ARG A 276 -21.26 6.23 -1.19
N GLU A 277 -20.13 6.09 -1.88
CA GLU A 277 -19.99 6.56 -3.26
C GLU A 277 -20.51 5.57 -4.29
N ILE A 278 -20.98 4.38 -3.86
CA ILE A 278 -21.46 3.31 -4.75
C ILE A 278 -22.99 3.34 -4.80
N ASP A 279 -23.51 4.14 -5.71
CA ASP A 279 -24.91 4.10 -6.15
C ASP A 279 -25.10 3.11 -7.31
N GLU A 280 -26.34 3.00 -7.81
CA GLU A 280 -26.71 2.10 -8.90
C GLU A 280 -25.94 2.40 -10.18
N GLU A 281 -25.82 3.68 -10.56
CA GLU A 281 -25.06 4.11 -11.74
C GLU A 281 -23.58 3.73 -11.61
N CYS A 282 -22.98 3.94 -10.43
CA CYS A 282 -21.61 3.56 -10.15
C CYS A 282 -21.39 2.06 -10.26
N ALA A 283 -22.29 1.26 -9.68
CA ALA A 283 -22.16 -0.19 -9.74
C ALA A 283 -22.21 -0.70 -11.19
N LEU A 284 -23.17 -0.22 -11.98
CA LEU A 284 -23.28 -0.54 -13.40
C LEU A 284 -22.02 -0.07 -14.16
N PHE A 285 -21.59 1.16 -13.94
CA PHE A 285 -20.40 1.72 -14.57
C PHE A 285 -19.14 0.89 -14.27
N LEU A 286 -18.94 0.48 -13.01
CA LEU A 286 -17.79 -0.36 -12.61
C LEU A 286 -17.82 -1.71 -13.34
N LYS A 287 -18.99 -2.36 -13.42
CA LYS A 287 -19.12 -3.65 -14.13
C LYS A 287 -18.82 -3.48 -15.61
N GLU A 288 -19.54 -2.57 -16.26
CA GLU A 288 -19.39 -2.30 -17.69
C GLU A 288 -17.96 -1.90 -18.02
N SER A 289 -17.30 -1.20 -17.09
CA SER A 289 -15.91 -0.77 -17.22
C SER A 289 -14.87 -1.89 -17.11
N GLY A 290 -15.26 -3.10 -16.70
CA GLY A 290 -14.35 -4.25 -16.67
C GLY A 290 -13.58 -4.41 -15.36
N PHE A 291 -14.08 -3.85 -14.26
CA PHE A 291 -13.55 -4.15 -12.93
C PHE A 291 -13.66 -5.65 -12.64
N GLN A 292 -12.58 -6.23 -12.13
CA GLN A 292 -12.50 -7.66 -11.80
C GLN A 292 -12.43 -7.91 -10.30
N THR A 293 -11.87 -6.97 -9.54
CA THR A 293 -11.78 -7.08 -8.09
C THR A 293 -12.11 -5.74 -7.45
N ILE A 294 -13.14 -5.73 -6.62
CA ILE A 294 -13.59 -4.58 -5.85
C ILE A 294 -13.45 -4.91 -4.37
N ARG A 295 -12.83 -3.98 -3.64
CA ARG A 295 -12.77 -3.99 -2.19
C ARG A 295 -13.66 -2.90 -1.63
N LEU A 296 -14.49 -3.22 -0.66
CA LEU A 296 -15.41 -2.31 0.01
C LEU A 296 -14.85 -1.95 1.39
N SER A 297 -14.73 -0.66 1.70
CA SER A 297 -14.32 -0.18 3.02
C SER A 297 -15.56 -0.06 3.92
N LEU A 298 -15.87 -1.14 4.65
CA LEU A 298 -16.91 -1.13 5.69
C LEU A 298 -16.31 -0.84 7.06
N GLU A 299 -15.19 -1.47 7.40
CA GLU A 299 -14.46 -1.38 8.67
C GLU A 299 -15.23 -1.89 9.89
N SER A 300 -16.43 -1.37 10.17
CA SER A 300 -17.33 -1.81 11.25
C SER A 300 -18.78 -1.36 11.03
N ILE A 301 -19.74 -2.13 11.56
CA ILE A 301 -21.14 -1.68 11.71
C ILE A 301 -21.43 -1.04 13.08
N ASP A 302 -20.45 -0.97 13.97
CA ASP A 302 -20.62 -0.35 15.28
C ASP A 302 -20.73 1.19 15.15
N PRO A 303 -21.84 1.83 15.58
CA PRO A 303 -22.02 3.26 15.41
C PRO A 303 -20.97 4.10 16.17
N GLY A 304 -20.47 3.60 17.30
CA GLY A 304 -19.40 4.25 18.04
C GLY A 304 -18.09 4.25 17.25
N PHE A 305 -17.77 3.14 16.60
CA PHE A 305 -16.60 3.00 15.74
C PHE A 305 -16.73 3.79 14.43
N GLN A 306 -17.90 3.84 13.82
CA GLN A 306 -18.12 4.56 12.56
C GLN A 306 -17.81 6.05 12.67
N LYS A 307 -18.12 6.68 13.81
CA LYS A 307 -17.76 8.08 14.11
C LYS A 307 -16.26 8.33 14.02
N ARG A 308 -15.45 7.37 14.48
CA ARG A 308 -13.98 7.41 14.42
C ARG A 308 -13.43 7.31 12.99
N GLY A 309 -14.22 6.73 12.08
CA GLY A 309 -13.92 6.57 10.66
C GLY A 309 -14.41 7.72 9.78
N SER A 310 -14.64 8.92 10.34
CA SER A 310 -15.27 10.05 9.64
C SER A 310 -16.68 9.74 9.12
N GLU A 311 -17.39 8.82 9.78
CA GLU A 311 -18.71 8.32 9.38
C GLU A 311 -18.78 7.94 7.91
N LYS A 312 -17.67 7.52 7.27
CA LYS A 312 -17.61 7.31 5.82
C LYS A 312 -18.40 6.12 5.29
N THR A 313 -19.02 5.38 6.19
CA THR A 313 -19.65 4.09 5.98
C THR A 313 -20.80 3.90 6.97
N GLY A 314 -21.72 3.03 6.63
CA GLY A 314 -22.90 2.68 7.43
C GLY A 314 -23.45 1.34 6.97
N ASP A 315 -24.21 0.68 7.83
CA ASP A 315 -24.85 -0.60 7.54
C ASP A 315 -25.80 -0.50 6.34
N LYS A 316 -26.65 0.54 6.31
CA LYS A 316 -27.60 0.79 5.21
C LYS A 316 -26.90 1.10 3.90
N GLU A 317 -25.88 1.95 3.92
CA GLU A 317 -25.11 2.30 2.72
C GLU A 317 -24.34 1.10 2.18
N TYR A 318 -23.79 0.26 3.07
CA TYR A 318 -23.15 -0.99 2.68
C TYR A 318 -24.13 -1.95 1.99
N LEU A 319 -25.32 -2.19 2.58
CA LEU A 319 -26.31 -3.09 1.98
C LEU A 319 -26.77 -2.60 0.61
N ARG A 320 -26.97 -1.28 0.47
CA ARG A 320 -27.30 -0.67 -0.83
C ARG A 320 -26.18 -0.89 -1.85
N ALA A 321 -24.94 -0.54 -1.50
CA ALA A 321 -23.78 -0.71 -2.38
C ALA A 321 -23.60 -2.17 -2.81
N LEU A 322 -23.67 -3.11 -1.86
CA LEU A 322 -23.56 -4.54 -2.15
C LEU A 322 -24.69 -5.03 -3.06
N SER A 323 -25.92 -4.58 -2.82
CA SER A 323 -27.07 -4.92 -3.67
C SER A 323 -26.87 -4.40 -5.10
N PHE A 324 -26.51 -3.13 -5.26
CA PHE A 324 -26.26 -2.54 -6.59
C PHE A 324 -25.14 -3.26 -7.33
N LEU A 325 -24.03 -3.61 -6.67
CA LEU A 325 -22.93 -4.36 -7.29
C LEU A 325 -23.38 -5.77 -7.73
N LYS A 326 -24.17 -6.47 -6.92
CA LYS A 326 -24.72 -7.78 -7.30
C LYS A 326 -25.69 -7.67 -8.48
N GLN A 327 -26.57 -6.67 -8.48
CA GLN A 327 -27.52 -6.41 -9.57
C GLN A 327 -26.80 -6.03 -10.88
N ALA A 328 -25.69 -5.28 -10.78
CA ALA A 328 -24.81 -5.01 -11.91
C ALA A 328 -24.08 -6.27 -12.41
N GLY A 329 -24.12 -7.38 -11.68
CA GLY A 329 -23.61 -8.69 -12.11
C GLY A 329 -22.21 -9.03 -11.60
N PHE A 330 -21.71 -8.38 -10.54
CA PHE A 330 -20.48 -8.84 -9.87
C PHE A 330 -20.70 -10.16 -9.13
N SER A 331 -19.80 -11.12 -9.32
CA SER A 331 -19.83 -12.38 -8.58
C SER A 331 -19.21 -12.23 -7.18
N PRO A 332 -19.53 -13.13 -6.23
CA PRO A 332 -19.01 -13.05 -4.86
C PRO A 332 -17.48 -13.04 -4.74
N ASP A 333 -16.75 -13.72 -5.63
CA ASP A 333 -15.29 -13.77 -5.66
C ASP A 333 -14.65 -12.44 -6.13
N GLN A 334 -15.42 -11.60 -6.83
CA GLN A 334 -14.98 -10.27 -7.27
C GLN A 334 -15.15 -9.20 -6.19
N LEU A 335 -15.91 -9.48 -5.12
CA LEU A 335 -16.26 -8.52 -4.08
C LEU A 335 -15.67 -8.96 -2.74
N GLU A 336 -14.81 -8.14 -2.16
CA GLU A 336 -14.30 -8.33 -0.79
C GLU A 336 -14.71 -7.12 0.07
N THR A 337 -15.03 -7.34 1.33
CA THR A 337 -15.39 -6.27 2.28
C THR A 337 -14.39 -6.25 3.43
N TYR A 338 -13.66 -5.15 3.57
CA TYR A 338 -12.72 -4.99 4.66
C TYR A 338 -13.41 -4.74 6.00
N VAL A 339 -12.97 -5.50 7.01
CA VAL A 339 -13.36 -5.34 8.42
C VAL A 339 -12.09 -5.09 9.22
N LEU A 340 -12.00 -3.94 9.87
CA LEU A 340 -10.85 -3.57 10.69
C LEU A 340 -10.98 -4.21 12.06
N ALA A 341 -9.91 -4.84 12.53
CA ALA A 341 -9.90 -5.54 13.81
C ALA A 341 -8.69 -5.17 14.67
N GLY A 342 -8.94 -4.95 15.96
CA GLY A 342 -7.91 -4.79 16.97
C GLY A 342 -7.44 -3.35 17.19
N VAL A 343 -8.32 -2.38 16.96
CA VAL A 343 -8.07 -0.96 17.25
C VAL A 343 -8.28 -0.69 18.75
N PRO A 344 -7.47 0.14 19.43
CA PRO A 344 -7.71 0.53 20.82
C PRO A 344 -9.15 1.02 21.05
N GLY A 345 -9.79 0.51 22.10
CA GLY A 345 -11.19 0.79 22.45
C GLY A 345 -12.24 0.12 21.55
N GLN A 346 -11.85 -0.70 20.58
CA GLN A 346 -12.80 -1.44 19.73
C GLN A 346 -13.33 -2.68 20.47
N ASN A 347 -14.65 -2.84 20.49
CA ASN A 347 -15.30 -4.01 21.05
C ASN A 347 -15.09 -5.25 20.13
N PRO A 348 -14.43 -6.33 20.57
CA PRO A 348 -14.24 -7.53 19.75
C PRO A 348 -15.56 -8.18 19.30
N GLU A 349 -16.60 -8.13 20.12
CA GLU A 349 -17.94 -8.62 19.77
C GLU A 349 -18.53 -7.84 18.61
N SER A 350 -18.20 -6.54 18.46
CA SER A 350 -18.67 -5.75 17.32
C SER A 350 -17.95 -6.13 16.02
N VAL A 351 -16.69 -6.57 16.09
CA VAL A 351 -15.96 -7.15 14.95
C VAL A 351 -16.66 -8.43 14.48
N GLU A 352 -16.99 -9.33 15.40
CA GLU A 352 -17.71 -10.56 15.07
C GLU A 352 -19.07 -10.28 14.44
N LYS A 353 -19.86 -9.38 15.06
CA LYS A 353 -21.16 -8.93 14.52
C LYS A 353 -21.03 -8.35 13.12
N THR A 354 -19.98 -7.57 12.86
CA THR A 354 -19.71 -7.01 11.52
C THR A 354 -19.46 -8.13 10.50
N ILE A 355 -18.65 -9.14 10.84
CA ILE A 355 -18.36 -10.27 9.95
C ILE A 355 -19.63 -11.07 9.65
N ARG A 356 -20.45 -11.36 10.67
CA ARG A 356 -21.72 -12.08 10.51
C ARG A 356 -22.71 -11.29 9.65
N PHE A 357 -22.85 -9.99 9.92
CA PHE A 357 -23.69 -9.08 9.14
C PHE A 357 -23.33 -9.10 7.65
N ILE A 358 -22.04 -9.01 7.31
CA ILE A 358 -21.57 -9.11 5.92
C ILE A 358 -22.02 -10.44 5.30
N ALA A 359 -21.80 -11.54 6.01
CA ALA A 359 -22.09 -12.88 5.54
C ALA A 359 -23.57 -13.14 5.31
N GLU A 360 -24.41 -12.77 6.28
CA GLU A 360 -25.87 -12.93 6.26
C GLU A 360 -26.50 -12.16 5.10
N ASN A 361 -25.87 -11.07 4.66
CA ASN A 361 -26.28 -10.28 3.50
C ASN A 361 -25.55 -10.67 2.20
N GLY A 362 -24.83 -11.81 2.23
CA GLY A 362 -24.15 -12.40 1.10
C GLY A 362 -22.94 -11.59 0.59
N GLY A 363 -22.29 -10.80 1.44
CA GLY A 363 -20.97 -10.22 1.18
C GLY A 363 -19.85 -11.16 1.61
N ASN A 364 -18.61 -10.85 1.28
CA ASN A 364 -17.44 -11.64 1.64
C ASN A 364 -16.52 -10.83 2.55
N ALA A 365 -16.39 -11.22 3.81
CA ALA A 365 -15.60 -10.47 4.78
C ALA A 365 -14.11 -10.78 4.64
N ARG A 366 -13.28 -9.74 4.73
CA ARG A 366 -11.82 -9.85 4.77
C ARG A 366 -11.29 -9.03 5.92
N LEU A 367 -10.65 -9.69 6.88
CA LEU A 367 -10.04 -8.98 8.00
C LEU A 367 -8.85 -8.12 7.53
N ALA A 368 -8.87 -6.87 7.97
CA ALA A 368 -7.72 -5.98 8.01
C ALA A 368 -7.27 -5.88 9.47
N GLU A 369 -6.08 -6.39 9.77
CA GLU A 369 -5.49 -6.30 11.12
C GLU A 369 -4.96 -4.88 11.35
N PHE A 370 -5.28 -4.28 12.49
CA PHE A 370 -4.85 -2.93 12.84
C PHE A 370 -3.33 -2.84 13.00
N SER A 371 -2.76 -1.76 12.47
CA SER A 371 -1.39 -1.33 12.71
C SER A 371 -1.44 0.06 13.32
N PRO A 372 -0.81 0.31 14.48
CA PRO A 372 -0.63 1.65 15.01
C PRO A 372 0.24 2.47 14.05
N VAL A 373 -0.36 3.48 13.42
CA VAL A 373 0.32 4.35 12.47
C VAL A 373 0.75 5.64 13.18
N PRO A 374 2.05 5.94 13.33
CA PRO A 374 2.54 7.11 14.06
C PRO A 374 1.87 8.43 13.63
N GLY A 375 1.55 9.27 14.61
CA GLY A 375 0.86 10.55 14.42
C GLY A 375 -0.66 10.48 14.27
N THR A 376 -1.25 9.27 14.16
CA THR A 376 -2.71 9.10 14.18
C THR A 376 -3.25 9.05 15.62
N LEU A 377 -4.51 9.44 15.84
CA LEU A 377 -5.12 9.38 17.17
C LEU A 377 -5.16 7.94 17.72
N SER A 378 -5.40 6.95 16.86
CA SER A 378 -5.39 5.54 17.27
C SER A 378 -3.99 5.04 17.61
N PHE A 379 -2.93 5.67 17.10
CA PHE A 379 -1.56 5.38 17.55
C PHE A 379 -1.30 5.93 18.95
N GLU A 380 -1.78 7.14 19.27
CA GLU A 380 -1.65 7.67 20.63
C GLU A 380 -2.32 6.76 21.66
N HIS A 381 -3.55 6.32 21.39
CA HIS A 381 -4.23 5.34 22.26
C HIS A 381 -3.53 3.98 22.31
N ALA A 382 -2.88 3.56 21.23
CA ALA A 382 -2.08 2.33 21.23
C ALA A 382 -0.81 2.48 22.07
N ALA A 383 -0.17 3.66 22.02
CA ALA A 383 1.01 3.98 22.81
C ALA A 383 0.71 4.18 24.30
N ASP A 384 -0.53 4.52 24.67
CA ASP A 384 -0.96 4.50 26.07
C ASP A 384 -0.99 3.07 26.64
N ILE A 385 -1.22 2.06 25.78
CA ILE A 385 -1.21 0.64 26.15
C ILE A 385 0.20 0.06 26.06
N VAL A 386 0.96 0.43 25.02
CA VAL A 386 2.31 -0.05 24.72
C VAL A 386 3.23 1.15 24.48
N PRO A 387 3.76 1.79 25.53
CA PRO A 387 4.58 3.01 25.41
C PRO A 387 5.78 2.88 24.48
N GLU A 388 6.37 1.69 24.40
CA GLU A 388 7.54 1.37 23.58
C GLU A 388 7.28 1.55 22.06
N LEU A 389 6.02 1.62 21.62
CA LEU A 389 5.65 1.93 20.23
C LEU A 389 6.25 3.25 19.72
N ARG A 390 6.54 4.19 20.63
CA ARG A 390 7.11 5.50 20.27
C ARG A 390 8.55 5.39 19.79
N ASP A 391 9.26 4.36 20.25
CA ASP A 391 10.69 4.17 19.99
C ASP A 391 10.99 2.99 19.08
N GLU A 392 10.11 1.97 19.05
CA GLU A 392 10.32 0.72 18.33
C GLU A 392 9.20 0.46 17.30
N PRO A 393 9.40 0.85 16.03
CA PRO A 393 8.39 0.67 14.98
C PRO A 393 7.97 -0.78 14.74
N LEU A 394 8.81 -1.79 15.04
CA LEU A 394 8.44 -3.20 14.89
C LEU A 394 7.20 -3.56 15.70
N LEU A 395 7.02 -2.94 16.86
CA LEU A 395 5.86 -3.20 17.72
C LEU A 395 4.54 -2.84 17.04
N GLY A 396 4.57 -1.94 16.05
CA GLY A 396 3.40 -1.57 15.24
C GLY A 396 3.01 -2.58 14.15
N ASN A 397 3.72 -3.71 14.01
CA ASN A 397 3.44 -4.68 12.95
C ASN A 397 2.01 -5.24 13.05
N LYS A 398 1.23 -5.05 11.98
CA LYS A 398 -0.19 -5.44 11.90
C LYS A 398 -0.48 -6.89 12.29
N THR A 399 0.47 -7.78 12.05
CA THR A 399 0.30 -9.22 12.23
C THR A 399 0.36 -9.64 13.71
N VAL A 400 0.97 -8.80 14.54
CA VAL A 400 1.29 -9.13 15.93
C VAL A 400 0.86 -8.09 16.94
N PHE A 401 0.66 -6.83 16.53
CA PHE A 401 0.33 -5.74 17.43
C PHE A 401 -0.89 -6.07 18.29
N SER A 402 -2.06 -6.32 17.67
CA SER A 402 -3.30 -6.54 18.41
C SER A 402 -3.30 -7.87 19.17
N SER A 403 -2.67 -8.92 18.63
CA SER A 403 -2.81 -10.30 19.14
C SER A 403 -1.75 -10.74 20.14
N TYR A 404 -0.55 -10.17 20.09
CA TYR A 404 0.58 -10.61 20.92
C TYR A 404 1.27 -9.49 21.68
N ILE A 405 1.18 -8.24 21.21
CA ILE A 405 1.92 -7.11 21.81
C ILE A 405 1.03 -6.31 22.76
N SER A 406 -0.11 -5.84 22.28
CA SER A 406 -1.04 -5.01 23.07
C SER A 406 -2.05 -5.81 23.88
N GLY A 407 -2.31 -7.08 23.51
CA GLY A 407 -3.36 -7.89 24.12
C GLY A 407 -4.79 -7.42 23.83
N LEU A 408 -4.99 -6.47 22.91
CA LEU A 408 -6.32 -5.98 22.49
C LEU A 408 -7.20 -7.09 21.92
N LEU A 409 -6.58 -8.10 21.31
CA LEU A 409 -7.19 -9.36 20.91
C LEU A 409 -6.31 -10.51 21.39
N THR A 410 -6.90 -11.67 21.66
CA THR A 410 -6.10 -12.89 21.81
C THR A 410 -5.82 -13.50 20.43
N PRO A 411 -4.74 -14.29 20.27
CA PRO A 411 -4.49 -15.03 19.03
C PRO A 411 -5.66 -15.92 18.62
N ASP A 412 -6.28 -16.61 19.59
CA ASP A 412 -7.44 -17.48 19.36
C ASP A 412 -8.66 -16.70 18.88
N ARG A 413 -8.92 -15.53 19.45
CA ARG A 413 -10.02 -14.66 19.00
C ARG A 413 -9.79 -14.14 17.59
N LEU A 414 -8.57 -13.71 17.29
CA LEU A 414 -8.22 -13.26 15.93
C LEU A 414 -8.34 -14.41 14.91
N GLN A 415 -7.90 -15.61 15.29
CA GLN A 415 -8.05 -16.81 14.45
C GLN A 415 -9.53 -17.16 14.25
N HIS A 416 -10.34 -17.09 15.30
CA HIS A 416 -11.80 -17.26 15.21
C HIS A 416 -12.42 -16.28 14.20
N PHE A 417 -12.05 -14.99 14.22
CA PHE A 417 -12.54 -14.03 13.23
C PHE A 417 -12.10 -14.36 11.80
N LYS A 418 -10.86 -14.85 11.62
CA LYS A 418 -10.36 -15.29 10.30
C LYS A 418 -11.12 -16.50 9.77
N ASP A 419 -11.42 -17.46 10.63
CA ASP A 419 -12.16 -18.66 10.25
C ASP A 419 -13.62 -18.34 9.97
N LEU A 420 -14.22 -17.45 10.78
CA LEU A 420 -15.55 -16.91 10.50
C LEU A 420 -15.58 -16.23 9.13
N ALA A 421 -14.63 -15.35 8.83
CA ALA A 421 -14.54 -14.70 7.53
C ALA A 421 -14.36 -15.69 6.36
N ARG A 422 -13.50 -16.72 6.51
CA ARG A 422 -13.27 -17.73 5.47
C ARG A 422 -14.48 -18.61 5.19
N ASN A 423 -15.19 -19.04 6.22
CA ASN A 423 -16.37 -19.90 6.06
C ASN A 423 -17.48 -19.20 5.27
N THR A 424 -17.52 -17.87 5.31
CA THR A 424 -18.49 -17.06 4.53
C THR A 424 -18.17 -17.02 3.04
N ALA A 425 -16.90 -17.27 2.67
CA ALA A 425 -16.43 -17.38 1.29
C ALA A 425 -16.56 -18.81 0.74
N ALA A 426 -16.44 -19.84 1.58
CA ALA A 426 -16.43 -21.25 1.18
C ALA A 426 -17.82 -21.92 1.15
N GLY A 427 -18.82 -21.36 1.85
CA GLY A 427 -20.18 -21.90 1.90
C GLY A 427 -21.06 -21.54 0.70
N ARG A 428 -20.49 -21.31 -0.49
CA ARG A 428 -21.21 -20.90 -1.71
C ARG A 428 -20.81 -21.74 -2.91
#